data_AF-A0A7C6WS08-F1
#
_entry.id   AF-A0A7C6WS08-F1
#
_cell.length_a   1.000
_cell.length_b   1.000
_cell.length_c   1.000
_cell.angle_alpha   90.00
_cell.angle_beta   90.00
_cell.angle_gamma   90.00
#
_symmetry.space_group_name_H-M   'P 1'
#
loop_
_entity.id
_entity.type
_entity.pdbx_description
1 polymer ?
#
loop_
_entity_poly.entity_id
_entity_poly.type
_entity_poly.pdbx_seq_one_letter_code
_entity_poly.pdbx_strand_id
1 'polypeptide(L)' 'NPPYGERMGDRRQAERLYQRLYELHTATPDSRLCVFTAHAGFERVVGKKAARKRRLYNGRLECGFLIY' A
#
# COMPACT_ATOMS: atom_id res chain seq x y z
N ASN A 1 -6.76 -1.47 2.05
CA ASN A 1 -6.74 -2.90 2.38
C ASN A 1 -6.60 -3.73 1.11
N PRO A 2 -5.55 -3.51 0.29
CA PRO A 2 -5.23 -4.46 -0.77
C PRO A 2 -4.70 -5.76 -0.12
N PRO A 3 -4.77 -6.90 -0.81
CA PRO A 3 -4.22 -8.16 -0.29
C PRO A 3 -2.78 -7.97 0.19
N TYR A 4 -2.49 -8.45 1.40
CA TYR A 4 -1.21 -8.23 2.09
C TYR A 4 -0.09 -9.18 1.61
N GLY A 5 -0.37 -10.05 0.65
CA GLY A 5 0.62 -10.97 0.10
C GLY A 5 1.14 -12.01 1.09
N GLU A 6 0.34 -12.37 2.10
CA GLU A 6 0.73 -13.31 3.17
C GLU A 6 1.05 -14.73 2.66
N ARG A 7 0.65 -15.06 1.42
CA ARG A 7 0.99 -16.32 0.74
C ARG A 7 2.07 -16.08 -0.32
N MET A 8 3.06 -16.97 -0.45
CA MET A 8 4.23 -16.78 -1.34
C MET A 8 3.88 -16.46 -2.81
N GLY A 9 2.82 -17.05 -3.37
CA GLY A 9 2.37 -16.75 -4.74
C GLY A 9 1.61 -15.43 -4.88
N ASP A 10 1.06 -14.93 -3.78
CA ASP A 10 0.25 -13.70 -3.72
C ASP A 10 1.13 -12.46 -3.65
N ARG A 11 2.34 -12.56 -3.08
CA ARG A 11 3.26 -11.43 -2.95
C ARG A 11 3.59 -10.74 -4.27
N ARG A 12 3.96 -11.48 -5.32
CA ARG A 12 4.27 -10.88 -6.64
C ARG A 12 3.03 -10.23 -7.28
N GLN A 13 1.84 -10.79 -7.05
CA GLN A 13 0.59 -10.20 -7.54
C GLN A 13 0.24 -8.93 -6.76
N ALA A 14 0.39 -8.95 -5.44
CA ALA A 14 0.20 -7.81 -4.57
C ALA A 14 1.16 -6.66 -4.92
N GLU A 15 2.45 -6.95 -5.15
CA GLU A 15 3.42 -5.94 -5.58
C GLU A 15 3.03 -5.31 -6.94
N ARG A 16 2.61 -6.12 -7.93
CA ARG A 16 2.09 -5.58 -9.21
C ARG A 16 0.84 -4.71 -9.02
N LEU A 17 -0.05 -5.09 -8.11
CA LEU A 17 -1.23 -4.31 -7.78
C LEU A 17 -0.84 -2.96 -7.12
N TYR A 18 0.13 -2.96 -6.21
CA TYR A 18 0.61 -1.74 -5.55
C TYR A 18 1.17 -0.74 -6.55
N GLN A 19 1.95 -1.23 -7.52
CA GLN A 19 2.51 -0.42 -8.59
C GLN A 19 1.39 0.21 -9.44
N ARG A 20 0.42 -0.59 -9.89
CA ARG A 20 -0.74 -0.10 -10.66
C ARG A 20 -1.60 0.91 -9.90
N LEU A 21 -1.82 0.69 -8.60
CA LEU A 21 -2.57 1.62 -7.75
C LEU A 21 -1.88 2.99 -7.68
N TYR A 22 -0.56 2.98 -7.55
CA TYR A 22 0.21 4.22 -7.50
C TYR A 22 0.26 4.92 -8.85
N GLU A 23 0.44 4.18 -9.95
CA GLU A 23 0.36 4.72 -11.32
C GLU A 23 -0.99 5.40 -11.58
N LEU A 24 -2.10 4.74 -11.21
CA LEU A 24 -3.45 5.31 -11.34
C LEU A 24 -3.60 6.61 -10.55
N HIS A 25 -3.09 6.63 -9.31
CA HIS A 25 -3.09 7.84 -8.48
C HIS A 25 -2.30 8.97 -9.14
N THR A 26 -1.10 8.69 -9.68
CA THR A 26 -0.30 9.71 -10.37
C THR A 26 -0.92 10.21 -11.68
N ALA A 27 -1.71 9.36 -12.34
CA ALA A 27 -2.43 9.72 -13.57
C ALA A 27 -3.76 10.47 -13.29
N THR A 28 -4.20 10.55 -12.04
CA THR A 28 -5.47 11.18 -11.64
C THR A 28 -5.18 12.44 -10.81
N PRO A 29 -5.18 13.64 -11.41
CA PRO A 29 -5.00 14.91 -10.70
C PRO A 29 -5.98 15.04 -9.53
N ASP A 30 -5.54 15.71 -8.46
CA ASP A 30 -6.30 15.98 -7.22
C ASP A 30 -6.78 14.74 -6.45
N SER A 31 -6.43 13.53 -6.90
CA SER A 31 -6.74 12.30 -6.17
C SER A 31 -5.86 12.17 -4.93
N ARG A 32 -6.39 11.51 -3.90
CA ARG A 32 -5.64 11.18 -2.68
C ARG A 32 -5.57 9.67 -2.52
N LEU A 33 -4.36 9.13 -2.42
CA LEU A 33 -4.17 7.69 -2.28
C LEU A 33 -3.94 7.34 -0.81
N CYS A 34 -4.90 6.60 -0.24
CA CYS A 34 -4.84 6.10 1.12
C CYS A 34 -4.70 4.57 1.10
N VAL A 35 -3.61 4.05 1.64
CA VAL A 35 -3.28 2.63 1.63
C VAL A 35 -3.22 2.13 3.07
N PHE A 36 -4.14 1.22 3.40
CA PHE A 36 -4.12 0.48 4.66
C PHE A 36 -3.49 -0.90 4.41
N THR A 37 -2.32 -1.16 4.97
CA THR A 37 -1.55 -2.40 4.74
C THR A 37 -0.68 -2.81 5.92
N ALA A 38 -0.60 -4.11 6.21
CA ALA A 38 0.41 -4.70 7.09
C ALA A 38 1.76 -4.93 6.38
N HIS A 39 1.76 -4.86 5.05
CA HIS A 39 2.94 -5.13 4.23
C HIS A 39 3.84 -3.88 4.10
N ALA A 40 5.00 -3.90 4.76
CA ALA A 40 5.98 -2.81 4.73
C ALA A 40 6.55 -2.51 3.33
N GLY A 41 6.37 -3.41 2.37
CA GLY A 41 6.94 -3.27 1.02
C GLY A 41 6.20 -2.30 0.09
N PHE A 42 5.07 -1.71 0.46
CA PHE A 42 4.32 -0.82 -0.44
C PHE A 42 5.18 0.36 -0.91
N GLU A 43 5.81 1.10 0.01
CA GLU A 43 6.72 2.23 -0.30
C GLU A 43 7.90 1.83 -1.19
N ARG A 44 8.45 0.64 -0.97
CA ARG A 44 9.56 0.10 -1.76
C ARG A 44 9.12 -0.18 -3.21
N VAL A 45 7.93 -0.74 -3.38
CA VAL A 45 7.40 -1.10 -4.70
C VAL A 45 7.06 0.15 -5.51
N VAL A 46 6.48 1.16 -4.88
CA VAL A 46 6.09 2.41 -5.57
C VAL A 46 7.22 3.44 -5.66
N GLY A 47 8.36 3.19 -5.00
CA GLY A 47 9.53 4.06 -5.02
C GLY A 47 9.35 5.42 -4.33
N LYS A 48 8.27 5.61 -3.58
CA LYS A 48 7.93 6.89 -2.92
C LYS A 48 7.52 6.65 -1.47
N LYS A 49 7.97 7.55 -0.60
CA LYS A 49 7.56 7.59 0.80
C LYS A 49 6.18 8.23 0.92
N ALA A 50 5.35 7.70 1.82
CA ALA A 50 4.05 8.27 2.13
C ALA A 50 4.23 9.66 2.78
N ALA A 51 3.41 10.63 2.40
CA ALA A 51 3.40 11.96 3.00
C ALA A 51 3.01 11.92 4.47
N ARG A 52 2.12 11.00 4.85
CA ARG A 52 1.77 10.72 6.26
C ARG A 52 1.64 9.24 6.50
N LYS A 53 1.99 8.82 7.72
CA LYS A 53 1.85 7.44 8.19
C LYS A 53 1.21 7.40 9.56
N ARG A 54 0.25 6.51 9.75
CA ARG A 54 -0.34 6.21 11.06
C ARG A 54 -0.27 4.71 11.29
N ARG A 55 0.11 4.31 12.50
CA ARG A 55 -0.02 2.92 12.94
C ARG A 55 -1.45 2.71 13.40
N LEU A 56 -2.06 1.62 12.94
CA LEU A 56 -3.42 1.21 13.22
C LEU A 56 -3.43 -0.31 13.39
N TYR A 57 -4.53 -0.86 13.87
CA TYR A 57 -4.66 -2.30 14.07
C TYR A 57 -5.88 -2.84 13.34
N ASN A 58 -5.72 -3.95 12.63
CA ASN A 58 -6.80 -4.74 12.08
C ASN A 58 -6.96 -6.02 12.93
N GLY A 59 -7.80 -5.95 13.96
CA GLY A 59 -7.82 -6.97 15.01
C GLY A 59 -6.50 -6.97 15.80
N ARG A 60 -5.78 -8.10 15.79
CA ARG A 60 -4.45 -8.22 16.43
C ARG A 60 -3.28 -7.89 15.49
N LEU A 61 -3.56 -7.59 14.22
CA LEU A 61 -2.53 -7.32 13.22
C LEU A 61 -2.18 -5.83 13.18
N GLU A 62 -0.93 -5.48 13.45
CA GLU A 62 -0.43 -4.11 13.26
C GLU A 62 -0.37 -3.77 11.76
N CYS A 63 -0.97 -2.65 11.38
CA CYS A 63 -1.06 -2.16 10.01
C CYS A 63 -0.62 -0.70 9.92
N GLY A 64 0.00 -0.34 8.80
CA GLY A 64 0.24 1.04 8.42
C GLY A 64 -0.91 1.61 7.60
N PHE A 65 -1.39 2.79 7.99
CA PHE A 65 -2.21 3.66 7.15
C PHE A 65 -1.31 4.72 6.52
N LEU A 66 -1.02 4.53 5.24
CA LEU A 66 -0.16 5.37 4.42
C LEU A 66 -1.03 6.33 3.61
N ILE A 67 -0.66 7.60 3.61
CA ILE A 67 -1.32 8.64 2.82
C ILE A 67 -0.29 9.23 1.86
N TYR A 68 -0.60 9.15 0.58
CA TYR A 68 0.16 9.72 -0.53
C TYR A 68 -0.59 10.93 -1.08
#